data_AF-A0AAU3W446-F1
#
_entry.id   AF-A0AAU3W446-F1
#
_cell.length_a   1.000
_cell.length_b   1.000
_cell.length_c   1.000
_cell.angle_alpha   90.00
_cell.angle_beta   90.00
_cell.angle_gamma   90.00
#
_symmetry.space_group_name_H-M   'P 1'
#
loop_
_entity.id
_entity.type
_entity.pdbx_description
1 polymer ?
#
loop_
_entity_poly.entity_id
_entity_poly.type
_entity_poly.pdbx_seq_one_letter_code
_entity_poly.pdbx_strand_id
1 'polypeptide(L)'
;MGSGKSDLALPLSELEDYGGRLRDIKSRLNHTKKLFESYKDDLGDHTVYDALDDFESGWEDGREDITQALDALADMSDAVVREFKKLDDKLAKDVKDGVKQEGGKKEGGK
;
A
#
# COMPACT_ATOMS: atom_id res chain seq x y z
N MET A 1 30.93 15.29 -14.62
CA MET A 1 29.50 15.50 -14.96
C MET A 1 28.76 14.24 -14.55
N GLY A 2 28.13 14.25 -13.37
CA GLY A 2 27.39 13.10 -12.88
C GLY A 2 26.15 12.88 -13.73
N SER A 3 25.98 11.66 -14.24
CA SER A 3 24.79 11.25 -14.98
C SER A 3 23.57 11.46 -14.09
N GLY A 4 22.75 12.45 -14.42
CA GLY A 4 21.44 12.64 -13.84
C GLY A 4 20.60 11.41 -14.13
N LYS A 5 20.58 10.46 -13.19
CA LYS A 5 19.42 9.58 -13.03
C LYS A 5 18.29 10.54 -12.76
N SER A 6 17.30 10.57 -13.64
CA SER A 6 16.13 11.42 -13.55
C SER A 6 15.63 11.43 -12.11
N ASP A 7 15.72 12.58 -11.44
CA ASP A 7 15.41 12.82 -10.01
C ASP A 7 13.91 12.62 -9.68
N LEU A 8 13.18 12.01 -10.61
CA LEU A 8 11.72 11.88 -10.72
C LEU A 8 11.29 10.47 -11.14
N ALA A 9 12.22 9.53 -11.32
CA ALA A 9 11.86 8.13 -11.51
C ALA A 9 11.36 7.58 -10.17
N LEU A 10 10.09 7.83 -9.84
CA LEU A 10 9.48 7.23 -8.68
C LEU A 10 9.50 5.70 -8.83
N PRO A 11 9.97 4.97 -7.81
CA PRO A 11 9.97 3.51 -7.86
C PRO A 11 8.57 2.99 -7.57
N LEU A 12 7.66 3.15 -8.55
CA LEU A 12 6.23 2.82 -8.38
C LEU A 12 6.02 1.37 -7.98
N SER A 13 6.81 0.45 -8.53
CA SER A 13 6.78 -0.97 -8.17
C SER A 13 7.14 -1.21 -6.70
N GLU A 14 8.14 -0.48 -6.19
CA GLU A 14 8.56 -0.59 -4.79
C GLU A 14 7.52 0.03 -3.85
N LEU A 15 6.83 1.09 -4.28
CA LEU A 15 5.72 1.71 -3.54
C LEU A 15 4.48 0.79 -3.49
N GLU A 16 4.16 0.10 -4.58
CA GLU A 16 3.11 -0.93 -4.61
C GLU A 16 3.45 -2.08 -3.65
N ASP A 17 4.69 -2.59 -3.73
CA ASP A 17 5.17 -3.64 -2.83
C ASP A 17 5.18 -3.18 -1.37
N TYR A 18 5.53 -1.93 -1.12
CA TYR A 18 5.56 -1.35 0.22
C TYR A 18 4.16 -1.32 0.86
N GLY A 19 3.14 -0.86 0.13
CA GLY A 19 1.75 -0.91 0.59
C GLY A 19 1.30 -2.34 0.89
N GLY A 20 1.67 -3.31 0.04
CA GLY A 20 1.43 -4.73 0.28
C GLY A 20 2.09 -5.26 1.56
N ARG A 21 3.36 -4.91 1.80
CA ARG A 21 4.12 -5.34 2.99
C ARG A 21 3.53 -4.77 4.29
N LEU A 22 3.09 -3.51 4.29
CA LEU A 22 2.45 -2.91 5.46
C LEU A 22 1.14 -3.64 5.83
N ARG A 23 0.35 -4.02 4.84
CA ARG A 23 -0.87 -4.82 5.05
C ARG A 23 -0.56 -6.24 5.52
N ASP A 24 0.53 -6.86 5.06
CA ASP A 24 1.00 -8.15 5.58
C ASP A 24 1.40 -8.05 7.06
N ILE A 25 2.11 -7.00 7.46
CA ILE A 25 2.47 -6.76 8.87
C ILE A 25 1.20 -6.63 9.72
N LYS A 26 0.22 -5.83 9.28
CA LYS A 26 -1.08 -5.71 9.95
C LYS A 26 -1.78 -7.07 10.08
N SER A 27 -1.79 -7.88 9.03
CA SER A 27 -2.38 -9.22 9.05
C SER A 27 -1.74 -10.12 10.11
N ARG A 28 -0.40 -10.10 10.22
CA ARG A 28 0.35 -10.86 11.24
C ARG A 28 0.06 -10.37 12.65
N LEU A 29 -0.02 -9.06 12.87
CA LEU A 29 -0.37 -8.48 14.18
C LEU A 29 -1.78 -8.91 14.64
N ASN A 30 -2.73 -8.97 13.70
CA ASN A 30 -4.10 -9.44 13.98
C ASN A 30 -4.20 -10.95 14.14
N HIS A 31 -3.33 -11.73 13.51
CA HIS A 31 -3.30 -13.19 13.68
C HIS A 31 -2.93 -13.61 15.11
N THR A 32 -2.07 -12.84 15.78
CA THR A 32 -1.72 -13.06 17.19
C THR A 32 -2.96 -13.10 18.09
N LYS A 33 -3.97 -12.26 17.84
CA LYS A 33 -5.25 -12.28 18.57
C LYS A 33 -5.98 -13.63 18.43
N LYS A 34 -6.19 -14.07 17.18
CA LYS A 34 -6.88 -15.33 16.86
C LYS A 34 -6.21 -16.56 17.48
N LEU A 35 -4.88 -16.51 17.65
CA LEU A 35 -4.13 -17.58 18.28
C LEU A 35 -4.52 -17.74 19.75
N PHE A 36 -4.71 -16.66 20.50
CA PHE A 36 -5.09 -16.73 21.92
C PHE A 36 -6.54 -17.16 22.12
N GLU A 37 -7.47 -16.64 21.31
CA GLU A 37 -8.86 -17.10 21.28
C GLU A 37 -8.95 -18.62 21.11
N SER A 38 -8.05 -19.22 20.32
CA SER A 38 -8.04 -20.68 20.08
C SER A 38 -7.59 -21.52 21.29
N TYR A 39 -6.83 -20.96 22.23
CA TYR A 39 -6.40 -21.68 23.44
C TYR A 39 -7.39 -21.60 24.59
N LYS A 40 -8.43 -20.76 24.48
CA LYS A 40 -9.44 -20.54 25.51
C LYS A 40 -10.13 -21.84 25.97
N ASP A 41 -10.44 -22.73 25.03
CA ASP A 41 -11.15 -23.99 25.31
C ASP A 41 -10.21 -25.12 25.76
N ASP A 42 -8.90 -24.99 25.50
CA ASP A 42 -7.89 -26.01 25.80
C ASP A 42 -7.22 -25.80 27.17
N LEU A 43 -7.35 -24.60 27.75
CA LEU A 43 -6.73 -24.25 29.03
C LEU A 43 -7.68 -24.54 30.20
N GLY A 44 -7.45 -25.67 30.87
CA GLY A 44 -8.22 -26.10 32.05
C GLY A 44 -7.93 -25.34 33.35
N ASP A 45 -7.02 -24.36 33.35
CA ASP A 45 -6.68 -23.54 34.52
C ASP A 45 -7.12 -22.08 34.30
N HIS A 46 -8.04 -21.63 35.15
CA HIS A 46 -8.62 -20.28 35.08
C HIS A 46 -7.58 -19.15 35.23
N THR A 47 -6.47 -19.38 35.94
CA THR A 47 -5.42 -18.37 36.14
C THR A 47 -4.64 -18.10 34.85
N VAL A 48 -4.40 -19.15 34.07
CA VAL A 48 -3.70 -19.02 32.77
C VAL A 48 -4.61 -18.36 31.76
N TYR A 49 -5.90 -18.69 31.78
CA TYR A 49 -6.89 -18.03 30.96
C TYR A 49 -6.95 -16.52 31.22
N ASP A 50 -7.10 -16.10 32.49
CA ASP A 50 -7.18 -14.69 32.87
C ASP A 50 -5.92 -13.91 32.45
N ALA A 51 -4.74 -14.51 32.62
CA ALA A 51 -3.47 -13.88 32.21
C ALA A 51 -3.35 -13.71 30.68
N LEU A 52 -3.92 -14.63 29.90
CA LEU A 52 -3.95 -14.52 28.44
C LEU A 52 -5.01 -13.51 27.98
N ASP A 53 -6.15 -13.42 28.66
CA ASP A 53 -7.22 -12.44 28.39
C ASP A 53 -6.72 -11.00 28.64
N ASP A 54 -6.02 -10.78 29.76
CA ASP A 54 -5.36 -9.50 30.08
C ASP A 54 -4.27 -9.14 29.05
N PHE A 55 -3.46 -10.12 28.66
CA PHE A 55 -2.44 -9.93 27.62
C PHE A 55 -3.07 -9.61 26.27
N GLU A 56 -4.11 -10.33 25.85
CA GLU A 56 -4.81 -10.13 24.58
C GLU A 56 -5.42 -8.72 24.52
N SER A 57 -6.06 -8.29 25.61
CA SER A 57 -6.65 -6.96 25.73
C SER A 57 -5.59 -5.86 25.59
N GLY A 58 -4.48 -5.96 26.35
CA GLY A 58 -3.38 -4.99 26.24
C GLY A 58 -2.67 -5.03 24.87
N TRP A 59 -2.59 -6.20 24.25
CA TRP A 59 -2.06 -6.38 22.89
C TRP A 59 -2.99 -5.78 21.83
N GLU A 60 -4.31 -5.86 22.01
CA GLU A 60 -5.31 -5.22 21.15
C GLU A 60 -5.23 -3.71 21.21
N ASP A 61 -5.27 -3.15 22.41
CA ASP A 61 -5.15 -1.71 22.61
C ASP A 61 -3.82 -1.19 22.05
N GLY A 62 -2.71 -1.86 22.38
CA GLY A 62 -1.37 -1.43 21.95
C GLY A 62 -1.14 -1.51 20.44
N ARG A 63 -1.79 -2.45 19.74
CA ARG A 63 -1.61 -2.60 18.29
C ARG A 63 -2.58 -1.78 17.45
N GLU A 64 -3.70 -1.32 18.01
CA GLU A 64 -4.73 -0.61 17.25
C GLU A 64 -4.14 0.59 16.52
N ASP A 65 -3.46 1.49 17.23
CA ASP A 65 -2.79 2.68 16.69
C ASP A 65 -1.78 2.33 15.59
N ILE A 66 -1.01 1.25 15.80
CA ILE A 66 -0.01 0.78 14.84
C ILE A 66 -0.71 0.32 13.56
N THR A 67 -1.79 -0.45 13.67
CA THR A 67 -2.51 -0.96 12.49
C THR A 67 -3.18 0.15 11.69
N GLN A 68 -3.71 1.19 12.36
CA GLN A 68 -4.25 2.38 11.70
C GLN A 68 -3.16 3.17 10.96
N ALA A 69 -1.98 3.34 11.57
CA ALA A 69 -0.85 3.99 10.93
C ALA A 69 -0.33 3.20 9.70
N LEU A 70 -0.29 1.86 9.80
CA LEU A 70 0.09 0.99 8.68
C LEU A 70 -0.89 1.12 7.50
N ASP A 71 -2.20 1.18 7.76
CA ASP A 71 -3.20 1.41 6.71
C ASP A 71 -3.01 2.78 6.04
N ALA A 72 -2.86 3.84 6.83
CA ALA A 72 -2.68 5.20 6.30
C ALA A 72 -1.44 5.30 5.39
N LEU A 73 -0.34 4.66 5.77
CA LEU A 73 0.89 4.60 4.96
C LEU A 73 0.70 3.78 3.68
N ALA A 74 -0.02 2.66 3.76
CA ALA A 74 -0.33 1.85 2.59
C ALA A 74 -1.22 2.62 1.60
N ASP A 75 -2.26 3.30 2.10
CA ASP A 75 -3.18 4.09 1.28
C ASP A 75 -2.50 5.30 0.63
N MET A 76 -1.56 5.93 1.33
CA MET A 76 -0.73 6.99 0.76
C MET A 76 0.15 6.45 -0.38
N SER A 77 0.76 5.29 -0.19
CA SER A 77 1.61 4.65 -1.20
C SER A 77 0.81 4.31 -2.46
N ASP A 78 -0.38 3.72 -2.28
CA ASP A 78 -1.31 3.44 -3.38
C ASP A 78 -1.80 4.71 -4.07
N ALA A 79 -2.03 5.78 -3.32
CA ALA A 79 -2.42 7.07 -3.89
C ALA A 79 -1.32 7.66 -4.78
N VAL A 80 -0.06 7.64 -4.33
CA VAL A 80 1.08 8.10 -5.13
C VAL A 80 1.18 7.32 -6.44
N VAL A 81 1.11 5.99 -6.36
CA VAL A 81 1.15 5.11 -7.54
C VAL A 81 0.03 5.42 -8.51
N ARG A 82 -1.21 5.55 -8.01
CA ARG A 82 -2.39 5.85 -8.83
C ARG A 82 -2.26 7.20 -9.54
N GLU A 83 -1.86 8.25 -8.82
CA GLU A 83 -1.75 9.58 -9.42
C GLU A 83 -0.61 9.65 -10.44
N PHE A 84 0.50 8.93 -10.21
CA PHE A 84 1.57 8.81 -11.20
C PHE A 84 1.13 8.08 -12.47
N LYS A 85 0.44 6.95 -12.34
CA LYS A 85 -0.10 6.21 -13.50
C LYS A 85 -1.06 7.07 -14.32
N LYS A 86 -1.96 7.83 -13.67
CA LYS A 86 -2.84 8.78 -14.35
C LYS A 86 -2.09 9.87 -15.09
N LEU A 87 -1.03 10.41 -14.47
CA LEU A 87 -0.20 11.44 -15.10
C LEU A 87 0.50 10.89 -16.35
N ASP A 88 1.05 9.68 -16.27
CA ASP A 88 1.73 9.02 -17.38
C ASP A 88 0.75 8.69 -18.52
N ASP A 89 -0.43 8.15 -18.22
CA ASP A 89 -1.49 7.88 -19.20
C ASP A 89 -1.94 9.16 -19.92
N LYS A 90 -2.10 10.26 -19.16
CA LYS A 90 -2.46 11.55 -19.73
C LYS A 90 -1.38 12.07 -20.67
N LEU A 91 -0.11 12.02 -20.25
CA LEU A 91 1.01 12.47 -21.06
C LEU A 91 1.14 11.63 -22.34
N ALA A 92 1.01 10.31 -22.24
CA ALA A 92 1.04 9.42 -23.39
C ALA A 92 -0.09 9.70 -24.39
N LYS A 93 -1.28 10.07 -23.90
CA LYS A 93 -2.40 10.47 -24.73
C LYS A 93 -2.15 11.81 -25.42
N ASP A 94 -1.68 12.81 -24.68
CA ASP A 94 -1.37 14.15 -25.22
C ASP A 94 -0.30 14.07 -26.32
N VAL A 95 0.73 13.24 -26.13
CA VAL A 95 1.75 12.97 -27.17
C VAL A 95 1.14 12.32 -28.41
N LYS A 96 0.31 11.28 -28.24
CA LYS A 96 -0.37 10.60 -29.36
C LYS A 96 -1.28 11.56 -30.13
N ASP A 97 -2.01 12.42 -29.45
CA ASP A 97 -2.94 13.35 -30.06
C ASP A 97 -2.22 14.54 -30.72
N GLY A 98 -1.10 15.01 -30.15
CA GLY A 98 -0.21 15.99 -30.79
C GLY A 98 0.43 15.48 -32.09
N VAL A 99 0.92 14.24 -32.10
CA VAL A 99 1.48 13.60 -33.32
C VAL A 99 0.41 13.43 -34.42
N LYS A 100 -0.85 13.17 -34.06
CA LYS A 100 -1.95 13.10 -35.03
C LYS A 100 -2.26 14.46 -35.68
N GLN A 101 -2.06 15.58 -34.98
CA GLN A 101 -2.30 16.91 -35.56
C GLN A 101 -1.24 17.31 -36.60
N GLU A 102 0.01 16.87 -36.45
CA GLU A 102 1.07 17.16 -37.43
C GLU A 102 0.98 16.30 -38.70
N GLY A 103 0.44 15.09 -38.62
CA GLY A 103 0.25 14.18 -39.77
C GLY A 103 -0.97 14.49 -40.66
N GLY A 104 -1.95 15.26 -40.18
CA GLY A 104 -3.23 15.48 -40.85
C GLY A 104 -3.31 16.71 -41.79
N LYS A 105 -2.22 17.48 -41.96
CA LYS A 105 -2.27 18.79 -42.65
C LYS A 105 -1.50 18.87 -43.98
N LYS A 106 -1.19 17.74 -44.61
CA LYS A 106 -0.59 17.69 -45.97
C LYS A 106 -1.27 16.67 -46.87
N GLU A 107 -2.52 16.91 -47.25
CA GLU A 107 -3.03 16.46 -48.57
C GLU A 107 -4.32 17.21 -48.89
N GLY A 108 -4.27 18.07 -49.91
CA GLY A 108 -5.37 18.94 -50.29
C GLY A 108 -4.88 20.25 -50.91
N GLY A 109 -3.90 20.16 -51.80
CA GLY A 109 -3.30 21.30 -52.47
C GLY A 109 -2.94 20.97 -53.91
N LYS A 110 -3.87 21.33 -54.80
CA LYS A 110 -3.79 21.44 -56.26
C LYS A 110 -4.36 20.29 -57.08
#